data_AF-A0A6B2BTI7-F1
#
_entry.id   AF-A0A6B2BTI7-F1
#
_cell.length_a   1.000
_cell.length_b   1.000
_cell.length_c   1.000
_cell.angle_alpha   90.00
_cell.angle_beta   90.00
_cell.angle_gamma   90.00
#
_symmetry.space_group_name_H-M   'P 1'
#
loop_
_entity.id
_entity.type
_entity.pdbx_description
1 polymer ?
#
loop_
_entity_poly.entity_id
_entity_poly.type
_entity_poly.pdbx_seq_one_letter_code
_entity_poly.pdbx_strand_id
1 'polypeptide(L)'
;MLFGTSGARGFIDKNLTPSTVYRLTIAYQKYTGYSTVIVGQDDRQQSRTLKLAVIDALLSQGVNVLDIGMAPTPVIARMIKELKAEGAVSVTASHTPPYIAGVLYFLNDTGELGLNDSKKVEKMFEKTFDSPKNWKKLGRNETVDDVINIYVKSVLRDVKK
;
A
#
# COMPACT_ATOMS: atom_id res chain seq x y z
N MET A 1 14.20 13.27 1.67
CA MET A 1 13.89 11.82 1.71
C MET A 1 12.53 11.67 2.33
N LEU A 2 11.59 11.07 1.62
CA LEU A 2 10.23 10.79 2.08
C LEU A 2 10.16 9.42 2.78
N PHE A 3 10.98 8.46 2.35
CA PHE A 3 11.15 7.16 2.99
C PHE A 3 12.18 7.23 4.11
N GLY A 4 11.86 6.57 5.21
CA GLY A 4 12.78 6.30 6.31
C GLY A 4 13.38 4.89 6.21
N THR A 5 13.68 4.30 7.36
CA THR A 5 14.13 2.90 7.46
C THR A 5 13.04 1.89 7.09
N SER A 6 11.76 2.25 7.28
CA SER A 6 10.59 1.46 6.89
C SER A 6 9.46 2.43 6.52
N GLY A 7 9.12 2.40 5.23
CA GLY A 7 8.10 3.19 4.56
C GLY A 7 8.29 4.68 4.61
N ALA A 8 7.29 5.39 4.12
CA ALA A 8 7.20 6.84 4.22
C ALA A 8 6.41 7.23 5.46
N ARG A 9 6.92 8.20 6.23
CA ARG A 9 6.31 8.66 7.49
C ARG A 9 6.32 10.18 7.56
N GLY A 10 5.32 10.75 8.22
CA GLY A 10 5.23 12.20 8.38
C GLY A 10 3.93 12.65 9.02
N PHE A 11 3.77 13.96 9.12
CA PHE A 11 2.54 14.59 9.57
C PHE A 11 1.57 14.73 8.39
N ILE A 12 0.31 14.37 8.62
CA ILE A 12 -0.74 14.39 7.59
C ILE A 12 -1.06 15.80 7.08
N ASP A 13 -0.80 16.83 7.89
CA ASP A 13 -1.02 18.25 7.59
C ASP A 13 0.23 18.97 7.06
N LYS A 14 1.36 18.25 6.88
CA LYS A 14 2.62 18.84 6.41
C LYS A 14 3.23 18.07 5.24
N ASN A 15 3.83 16.91 5.52
CA ASN A 15 4.69 16.21 4.55
C ASN A 15 4.12 14.88 4.07
N LEU A 16 3.25 14.21 4.83
CA LEU A 16 2.58 12.97 4.41
C LEU A 16 1.07 13.17 4.25
N THR A 17 0.72 14.18 3.45
CA THR A 17 -0.67 14.51 3.11
C THR A 17 -1.30 13.46 2.19
N PRO A 18 -2.63 13.43 2.03
CA PRO A 18 -3.29 12.59 1.03
C PRO A 18 -2.76 12.81 -0.39
N SER A 19 -2.47 14.06 -0.77
CA SER A 19 -1.90 14.38 -2.09
C SER A 19 -0.47 13.87 -2.26
N THR A 20 0.35 13.91 -1.20
CA THR A 20 1.68 13.29 -1.22
C THR A 20 1.57 11.77 -1.36
N VAL A 21 0.71 11.12 -0.57
CA VAL A 21 0.51 9.66 -0.62
C VAL A 21 -0.02 9.21 -1.97
N TYR A 22 -0.96 9.95 -2.57
CA TYR A 22 -1.46 9.69 -3.92
C TYR A 22 -0.32 9.65 -4.95
N ARG A 23 0.50 10.71 -4.98
CA ARG A 23 1.65 10.80 -5.92
C ARG A 23 2.72 9.75 -5.63
N LEU A 24 2.95 9.44 -4.36
CA LEU A 24 3.90 8.41 -3.94
C LEU A 24 3.45 7.02 -4.38
N THR A 25 2.14 6.75 -4.30
CA THR A 25 1.54 5.50 -4.74
C THR A 25 1.63 5.33 -6.25
N ILE A 26 1.43 6.40 -7.04
CA ILE A 26 1.68 6.37 -8.49
C ILE A 26 3.14 6.07 -8.78
N ALA A 27 4.08 6.67 -8.04
CA ALA A 27 5.51 6.39 -8.21
C ALA A 27 5.85 4.93 -7.92
N TYR A 28 5.26 4.35 -6.85
CA TYR A 28 5.37 2.93 -6.56
C TYR A 28 4.79 2.06 -7.69
N GLN A 29 3.62 2.41 -8.22
CA GLN A 29 3.00 1.70 -9.34
C GLN A 29 3.87 1.74 -10.60
N LYS A 30 4.42 2.91 -10.96
CA LYS A 30 5.33 3.05 -12.11
C LYS A 30 6.62 2.27 -11.93
N TYR A 31 7.14 2.23 -10.72
CA TYR A 31 8.36 1.49 -10.41
C TYR A 31 8.18 -0.01 -10.58
N THR A 32 7.03 -0.53 -10.13
CA THR A 32 6.75 -1.96 -10.07
C THR A 32 6.07 -2.50 -11.33
N GLY A 33 5.26 -1.67 -12.01
CA GLY A 33 4.41 -2.09 -13.11
C GLY A 33 3.23 -2.98 -12.71
N TYR A 34 2.92 -3.06 -11.40
CA TYR A 34 1.88 -3.94 -10.90
C TYR A 34 0.48 -3.54 -11.36
N SER A 35 -0.35 -4.55 -11.59
CA SER A 35 -1.72 -4.48 -12.09
C SER A 35 -2.76 -4.90 -11.05
N THR A 36 -2.38 -5.65 -10.01
CA THR A 36 -3.24 -5.95 -8.85
C THR A 36 -2.50 -5.75 -7.53
N VAL A 37 -3.00 -4.87 -6.66
CA VAL A 37 -2.36 -4.48 -5.40
C VAL A 37 -3.34 -4.57 -4.24
N ILE A 38 -2.90 -5.14 -3.12
CA ILE A 38 -3.67 -5.18 -1.88
C ILE A 38 -3.51 -3.86 -1.13
N VAL A 39 -4.58 -3.37 -0.52
CA VAL A 39 -4.52 -2.20 0.36
C VAL A 39 -5.18 -2.53 1.69
N GLY A 40 -4.46 -2.28 2.78
CA GLY A 40 -4.95 -2.42 4.14
C GLY A 40 -4.46 -1.28 5.04
N GLN A 41 -5.00 -1.17 6.24
CA GLN A 41 -4.64 -0.13 7.20
C GLN A 41 -4.67 -0.60 8.65
N ASP A 42 -4.06 0.20 9.53
CA ASP A 42 -4.30 0.13 10.97
C ASP A 42 -5.53 0.95 11.41
N ASP A 43 -5.72 1.07 12.72
CA ASP A 43 -6.84 1.73 13.39
C ASP A 43 -6.66 3.25 13.58
N ARG A 44 -5.55 3.85 13.11
CA ARG A 44 -5.33 5.28 13.26
C ARG A 44 -6.37 6.06 12.47
N GLN A 45 -6.88 7.13 13.07
CA GLN A 45 -7.86 8.01 12.44
C GLN A 45 -7.39 8.55 11.08
N GLN A 46 -6.09 8.87 10.98
CA GLN A 46 -5.46 9.40 9.77
C GLN A 46 -5.36 8.35 8.65
N SER A 47 -5.30 7.05 9.00
CA SER A 47 -5.07 5.96 8.04
C SER A 47 -6.22 5.82 7.05
N ARG A 48 -7.47 6.12 7.45
CA ARG A 48 -8.62 6.04 6.53
C ARG A 48 -8.49 7.00 5.35
N THR A 49 -8.11 8.25 5.61
CA THR A 49 -7.95 9.25 4.54
C THR A 49 -6.77 8.90 3.63
N LEU A 50 -5.66 8.45 4.19
CA LEU A 50 -4.50 8.05 3.39
C LEU A 50 -4.77 6.77 2.58
N LYS A 51 -5.51 5.81 3.13
CA LYS A 51 -5.93 4.61 2.40
C LYS A 51 -6.75 4.98 1.17
N LEU A 52 -7.72 5.87 1.30
CA LEU A 52 -8.50 6.35 0.16
C LEU A 52 -7.63 6.99 -0.92
N ALA A 53 -6.60 7.77 -0.53
CA ALA A 53 -5.64 8.33 -1.48
C ALA A 53 -4.78 7.26 -2.19
N VAL A 54 -4.38 6.21 -1.49
CA VAL A 54 -3.69 5.04 -2.09
C VAL A 54 -4.59 4.36 -3.11
N ILE A 55 -5.85 4.07 -2.72
CA ILE A 55 -6.82 3.38 -3.60
C ILE A 55 -7.07 4.23 -4.85
N ASP A 56 -7.38 5.52 -4.68
CA ASP A 56 -7.62 6.44 -5.80
C ASP A 56 -6.43 6.50 -6.76
N ALA A 57 -5.20 6.61 -6.23
CA ALA A 57 -4.00 6.59 -7.04
C ALA A 57 -3.88 5.32 -7.88
N LEU A 58 -4.07 4.14 -7.29
CA LEU A 58 -3.97 2.86 -8.00
C LEU A 58 -5.05 2.73 -9.08
N LEU A 59 -6.31 3.01 -8.75
CA LEU A 59 -7.43 2.95 -9.69
C LEU A 59 -7.22 3.92 -10.86
N SER A 60 -6.74 5.14 -10.59
CA SER A 60 -6.42 6.15 -11.61
C SER A 60 -5.39 5.65 -12.62
N GLN A 61 -4.49 4.75 -12.21
CA GLN A 61 -3.44 4.18 -13.05
C GLN A 61 -3.84 2.87 -13.74
N GLY A 62 -5.07 2.41 -13.54
CA GLY A 62 -5.57 1.16 -14.12
C GLY A 62 -5.26 -0.09 -13.31
N VAL A 63 -4.86 0.07 -12.03
CA VAL A 63 -4.52 -1.03 -11.13
C VAL A 63 -5.77 -1.50 -10.39
N ASN A 64 -6.01 -2.80 -10.38
CA ASN A 64 -7.04 -3.40 -9.55
C ASN A 64 -6.60 -3.40 -8.09
N VAL A 65 -7.51 -3.01 -7.20
CA VAL A 65 -7.27 -2.93 -5.77
C VAL A 65 -8.07 -4.02 -5.07
N LEU A 66 -7.39 -4.76 -4.20
CA LEU A 66 -8.00 -5.65 -3.21
C LEU A 66 -7.97 -4.95 -1.85
N ASP A 67 -9.07 -4.29 -1.47
CA ASP A 67 -9.19 -3.62 -0.16
C ASP A 67 -9.54 -4.66 0.90
N ILE A 68 -8.58 -4.95 1.78
CA ILE A 68 -8.71 -5.92 2.86
C ILE A 68 -9.09 -5.26 4.20
N GLY A 69 -9.39 -3.96 4.18
CA GLY A 69 -9.84 -3.23 5.35
C GLY A 69 -8.75 -3.05 6.42
N MET A 70 -9.14 -3.22 7.68
CA MET A 70 -8.23 -3.15 8.82
C MET A 70 -7.56 -4.50 9.06
N ALA A 71 -6.23 -4.51 9.01
CA ALA A 71 -5.46 -5.73 9.25
C ALA A 71 -4.05 -5.40 9.74
N PRO A 72 -3.43 -6.22 10.59
CA PRO A 72 -2.01 -6.09 10.92
C PRO A 72 -1.13 -6.16 9.66
N THR A 73 -0.05 -5.39 9.62
CA THR A 73 0.94 -5.43 8.53
C THR A 73 1.37 -6.85 8.08
N PRO A 74 1.69 -7.81 8.98
CA PRO A 74 2.04 -9.16 8.54
C PRO A 74 0.86 -9.91 7.87
N VAL A 75 -0.39 -9.60 8.24
CA VAL A 75 -1.57 -10.13 7.54
C VAL A 75 -1.65 -9.55 6.14
N ILE A 76 -1.49 -8.23 6.00
CA ILE A 76 -1.48 -7.53 4.70
C ILE A 76 -0.41 -8.11 3.77
N ALA A 77 0.83 -8.26 4.26
CA ALA A 77 1.92 -8.84 3.49
C ALA A 77 1.64 -10.30 3.09
N ARG A 78 1.12 -11.12 4.02
CA ARG A 78 0.78 -12.53 3.73
C ARG A 78 -0.30 -12.66 2.66
N MET A 79 -1.27 -11.74 2.61
CA MET A 79 -2.34 -11.76 1.62
C MET A 79 -1.84 -11.62 0.18
N ILE A 80 -0.63 -11.07 -0.05
CA ILE A 80 -0.02 -11.02 -1.39
C ILE A 80 0.03 -12.43 -2.01
N LYS A 81 0.46 -13.43 -1.23
CA LYS A 81 0.52 -14.82 -1.70
C LYS A 81 -0.85 -15.49 -1.73
N GLU A 82 -1.68 -15.27 -0.72
CA GLU A 82 -2.99 -15.92 -0.61
C GLU A 82 -3.98 -15.47 -1.69
N LEU A 83 -3.95 -14.19 -2.05
CA LEU A 83 -4.85 -13.57 -3.02
C LEU A 83 -4.22 -13.43 -4.41
N LYS A 84 -3.00 -13.94 -4.61
CA LYS A 84 -2.23 -13.85 -5.87
C LYS A 84 -2.10 -12.41 -6.38
N ALA A 85 -1.93 -11.46 -5.46
CA ALA A 85 -1.65 -10.08 -5.80
C ALA A 85 -0.16 -9.89 -6.12
N GLU A 86 0.17 -8.77 -6.76
CA GLU A 86 1.55 -8.46 -7.16
C GLU A 86 2.28 -7.58 -6.15
N GLY A 87 1.55 -6.96 -5.21
CA GLY A 87 2.11 -6.19 -4.13
C GLY A 87 1.05 -5.79 -3.12
N ALA A 88 1.47 -5.05 -2.09
CA ALA A 88 0.54 -4.49 -1.12
C ALA A 88 0.97 -3.10 -0.63
N VAL A 89 0.01 -2.37 -0.09
CA VAL A 89 0.23 -1.12 0.65
C VAL A 89 -0.41 -1.26 2.03
N SER A 90 0.39 -1.07 3.08
CA SER A 90 -0.09 -0.99 4.47
C SER A 90 -0.05 0.46 4.92
N VAL A 91 -1.21 1.04 5.20
CA VAL A 91 -1.32 2.39 5.76
C VAL A 91 -1.21 2.28 7.28
N THR A 92 -0.01 2.52 7.77
CA THR A 92 0.34 2.47 9.18
C THR A 92 1.62 3.24 9.43
N ALA A 93 1.76 3.74 10.65
CA ALA A 93 3.04 4.25 11.14
C ALA A 93 3.67 3.33 12.21
N SER A 94 3.16 2.09 12.35
CA SER A 94 3.63 1.08 13.30
C SER A 94 3.60 1.62 14.74
N HIS A 95 4.74 1.66 15.42
CA HIS A 95 4.90 2.07 16.82
C HIS A 95 5.11 3.59 17.00
N THR A 96 5.01 4.40 15.95
CA THR A 96 5.21 5.85 16.07
C THR A 96 4.08 6.50 16.87
N PRO A 97 4.30 7.70 17.42
CA PRO A 97 3.24 8.48 18.04
C PRO A 97 2.00 8.65 17.12
N PRO A 98 0.79 8.80 17.67
CA PRO A 98 -0.47 8.79 16.90
C PRO A 98 -0.59 9.93 15.89
N TYR A 99 0.13 11.04 16.11
CA TYR A 99 0.15 12.20 15.21
C TYR A 99 1.06 12.00 13.98
N ILE A 100 1.84 10.92 13.93
CA ILE A 100 2.64 10.54 12.76
C ILE A 100 1.86 9.53 11.93
N ALA A 101 1.60 9.89 10.68
CA ALA A 101 1.09 8.99 9.65
C ALA A 101 2.21 8.20 8.97
N GLY A 102 1.82 7.13 8.28
CA GLY A 102 2.76 6.30 7.53
C GLY A 102 2.12 5.46 6.44
N VAL A 103 2.94 5.07 5.47
CA VAL A 103 2.58 4.14 4.39
C VAL A 103 3.78 3.26 4.08
N LEU A 104 3.54 1.94 4.08
CA LEU A 104 4.53 0.92 3.74
C LEU A 104 4.11 0.29 2.41
N TYR A 105 5.07 0.08 1.51
CA TYR A 105 4.84 -0.54 0.20
C TYR A 105 5.59 -1.87 0.13
N PHE A 106 4.92 -2.90 -0.39
CA PHE A 106 5.42 -4.27 -0.45
C PHE A 106 5.56 -4.74 -1.89
N LEU A 107 6.56 -5.57 -2.15
CA LEU A 107 6.81 -6.22 -3.43
C LEU A 107 6.12 -7.60 -3.50
N ASN A 108 6.13 -8.20 -4.68
CA ASN A 108 5.50 -9.50 -4.95
C ASN A 108 6.05 -10.66 -4.08
N ASP A 109 7.25 -10.51 -3.54
CA ASP A 109 7.93 -11.47 -2.68
C ASP A 109 7.57 -11.29 -1.20
N THR A 110 6.63 -10.39 -0.89
CA THR A 110 6.16 -10.01 0.46
C THR A 110 7.14 -9.13 1.24
N GLY A 111 8.29 -8.78 0.67
CA GLY A 111 9.24 -7.84 1.24
C GLY A 111 8.73 -6.40 1.16
N GLU A 112 8.94 -5.63 2.21
CA GLU A 112 8.79 -4.18 2.14
C GLU A 112 9.86 -3.59 1.21
N LEU A 113 9.58 -2.46 0.55
CA LEU A 113 10.59 -1.73 -0.23
C LEU A 113 11.85 -1.47 0.61
N GLY A 114 12.96 -2.06 0.18
CA GLY A 114 14.27 -1.78 0.77
C GLY A 114 14.75 -0.36 0.44
N LEU A 115 15.88 0.04 1.03
CA LEU A 115 16.47 1.37 0.84
C LEU A 115 16.74 1.72 -0.63
N ASN A 116 17.24 0.77 -1.41
CA ASN A 116 17.57 1.00 -2.82
C ASN A 116 16.31 1.23 -3.67
N ASP A 117 15.24 0.45 -3.42
CA ASP A 117 14.01 0.57 -4.17
C ASP A 117 13.21 1.80 -3.75
N SER A 118 13.19 2.11 -2.45
CA SER A 118 12.64 3.36 -1.92
C SER A 118 13.26 4.58 -2.60
N LYS A 119 14.59 4.62 -2.78
CA LYS A 119 15.27 5.71 -3.52
C LYS A 119 14.83 5.81 -4.98
N LYS A 120 14.57 4.69 -5.66
CA LYS A 120 14.08 4.70 -7.05
C LYS A 120 12.65 5.24 -7.11
N VAL A 121 11.80 4.83 -6.17
CA VAL A 121 10.43 5.35 -6.04
C VAL A 121 10.44 6.84 -5.74
N GLU A 122 11.31 7.34 -4.85
CA GLU A 122 11.45 8.79 -4.61
C GLU A 122 11.82 9.58 -5.87
N LYS A 123 12.79 9.09 -6.65
CA LYS A 123 13.17 9.73 -7.91
C LYS A 123 12.02 9.79 -8.91
N MET A 124 11.15 8.77 -8.91
CA MET A 124 9.93 8.79 -9.72
C MET A 124 8.89 9.78 -9.17
N PHE A 125 8.73 9.85 -7.85
CA PHE A 125 7.81 10.78 -7.18
C PHE A 125 8.07 12.23 -7.56
N GLU A 126 9.34 12.67 -7.61
CA GLU A 126 9.73 14.03 -8.01
C GLU A 126 9.23 14.42 -9.41
N LYS A 127 9.09 13.43 -10.30
CA LYS A 127 8.65 13.59 -11.69
C LYS A 127 7.18 13.26 -11.90
N THR A 128 6.46 12.88 -10.85
CA THR A 128 5.09 12.36 -10.96
C THR A 128 4.07 13.49 -10.84
N PHE A 129 3.51 13.85 -11.98
CA PHE A 129 2.28 14.62 -12.17
C PHE A 129 1.45 13.95 -13.27
N ASP A 130 1.16 12.66 -13.10
CA ASP A 130 0.42 11.91 -14.11
C ASP A 130 -1.07 12.19 -14.02
N SER A 131 -1.65 12.47 -15.19
CA SER A 131 -3.09 12.42 -15.35
C SER A 131 -3.60 10.98 -15.20
N PRO A 132 -4.84 10.80 -14.70
CA PRO A 132 -5.50 9.50 -14.72
C PRO A 132 -5.49 8.87 -16.12
N LYS A 133 -5.53 7.55 -16.18
CA LYS A 133 -5.78 6.81 -17.41
C LYS A 133 -7.16 7.20 -17.97
N ASN A 134 -7.36 6.91 -19.25
CA ASN A 134 -8.68 7.01 -19.87
C ASN A 134 -9.72 6.23 -19.04
N TRP A 135 -10.94 6.75 -18.91
CA TRP A 135 -12.00 6.18 -18.08
C TRP A 135 -12.27 4.69 -18.35
N LYS A 136 -12.05 4.21 -19.59
CA LYS A 136 -12.20 2.79 -19.97
C LYS A 136 -11.10 1.88 -19.44
N LYS A 137 -10.02 2.45 -18.91
CA LYS A 137 -8.82 1.77 -18.42
C LYS A 137 -8.58 2.02 -16.93
N LEU A 138 -9.58 2.51 -16.20
CA LEU A 138 -9.49 2.63 -14.74
C LEU A 138 -9.54 1.24 -14.09
N GLY A 139 -8.86 1.11 -12.97
CA GLY A 139 -8.87 -0.12 -12.19
C GLY A 139 -10.20 -0.35 -11.49
N ARG A 140 -10.35 -1.53 -10.90
CA ARG A 140 -11.52 -1.88 -10.07
C ARG A 140 -11.10 -2.00 -8.60
N ASN A 141 -11.99 -1.59 -7.70
CA ASN A 141 -11.81 -1.80 -6.26
C ASN A 141 -12.73 -2.94 -5.81
N GLU A 142 -12.15 -3.99 -5.26
CA GLU A 142 -12.87 -5.14 -4.71
C GLU A 142 -12.55 -5.27 -3.22
N THR A 143 -13.58 -5.29 -2.38
CA THR A 143 -13.43 -5.56 -0.95
C THR A 143 -13.27 -7.05 -0.73
N VAL A 144 -12.30 -7.44 0.10
CA VAL A 144 -12.06 -8.83 0.45
C VAL A 144 -12.48 -9.04 1.90
N ASP A 145 -13.54 -9.82 2.08
CA ASP A 145 -14.02 -10.21 3.38
C ASP A 145 -13.24 -11.41 3.94
N ASP A 146 -13.41 -11.67 5.24
CA ASP A 146 -12.89 -12.86 5.93
C ASP A 146 -11.35 -13.05 5.91
N VAL A 147 -10.61 -11.95 5.71
CA VAL A 147 -9.15 -11.90 5.61
C VAL A 147 -8.44 -12.56 6.79
N ILE A 148 -8.98 -12.42 8.00
CA ILE A 148 -8.43 -13.04 9.21
C ILE A 148 -8.50 -14.56 9.14
N ASN A 149 -9.61 -15.14 8.67
CA ASN A 149 -9.72 -16.59 8.53
C ASN A 149 -8.79 -17.12 7.41
N ILE A 150 -8.62 -16.38 6.31
CA ILE A 150 -7.64 -16.70 5.27
C ILE A 150 -6.24 -16.75 5.89
N TYR A 151 -5.88 -15.73 6.67
CA TYR A 151 -4.59 -15.65 7.36
C TYR A 151 -4.39 -16.80 8.35
N VAL A 152 -5.36 -17.08 9.22
CA VAL A 152 -5.29 -18.18 10.19
C VAL A 152 -5.10 -19.52 9.49
N LYS A 153 -5.88 -19.80 8.43
CA LYS A 153 -5.71 -21.03 7.62
C LYS A 153 -4.32 -21.09 7.00
N SER A 154 -3.81 -19.96 6.51
CA SER A 154 -2.48 -19.87 5.92
C SER A 154 -1.37 -20.20 6.91
N VAL A 155 -1.40 -19.62 8.12
CA VAL A 155 -0.42 -19.91 9.18
C VAL A 155 -0.52 -21.36 9.65
N LEU A 156 -1.74 -21.90 9.79
CA LEU A 156 -1.94 -23.29 10.18
C LEU A 156 -1.36 -24.30 9.16
N ARG A 157 -1.31 -23.95 7.87
CA ARG A 157 -0.65 -24.79 6.84
C ARG A 157 0.87 -24.85 7.02
N ASP A 158 1.50 -23.80 7.54
CA ASP A 158 2.96 -23.75 7.72
C ASP A 158 3.44 -24.61 8.90
N VAL A 159 2.56 -24.85 9.89
CA VAL A 159 2.88 -25.60 11.12
C VAL A 159 2.39 -27.05 11.13
N LYS A 160 1.36 -27.38 10.33
CA LYS A 160 0.90 -28.77 10.15
C LYS A 160 1.84 -29.49 9.18
N LYS A 161 2.97 -29.94 9.70
CA LYS A 161 3.81 -30.97 9.09
C LYS A 161 3.45 -32.34 9.64
#